data_AF-A0A538D158-F1
#
_entry.id   AF-A0A538D158-F1
#
_cell.length_a   1.000
_cell.length_b   1.000
_cell.length_c   1.000
_cell.angle_alpha   90.00
_cell.angle_beta   90.00
_cell.angle_gamma   90.00
#
_symmetry.space_group_name_H-M   'P 1'
#
loop_
_entity.id
_entity.type
_entity.pdbx_description
1 polymer ?
#
loop_
_entity_poly.entity_id
_entity_poly.type
_entity_poly.pdbx_seq_one_letter_code
_entity_poly.pdbx_strand_id
1 'polypeptide(L)'
;LGADGMRAFEHASEYARAAGLLVIADAKRGDIGSTARAYAAAYLEGEKPVADAVTVNPYLGRDSLEPFFGACRRHGGGVFCLVKTSNEGGGDVQDVRLSDGGLLWQHVARLVAEWGEDLIGEHGLSSVGAVVGATHSRAVGEARKLLPRSILLLPGVGAQGASPGDVARAFTSGPASALVAASRSVIYGFRSSGEDWRTGAARDAARLKSEIWAASGW
;
A
#
# COMPACT_ATOMS: atom_id res chain seq x y z
N LEU A 1 19.53 13.30 1.34
CA LEU A 1 19.47 13.90 0.00
C LEU A 1 18.64 15.20 -0.07
N GLY A 2 17.83 15.56 0.95
CA GLY A 2 17.16 16.87 0.96
C GLY A 2 16.35 17.15 -0.31
N ALA A 3 16.45 18.37 -0.84
CA ALA A 3 15.81 18.78 -2.09
C ALA A 3 16.22 17.91 -3.29
N ASP A 4 17.48 17.44 -3.34
CA ASP A 4 17.94 16.54 -4.40
C ASP A 4 17.21 15.20 -4.37
N GLY A 5 16.85 14.73 -3.18
CA GLY A 5 16.05 13.52 -3.01
C GLY A 5 14.63 13.71 -3.51
N MET A 6 14.05 14.90 -3.33
CA MET A 6 12.72 15.20 -3.85
C MET A 6 12.72 15.28 -5.38
N ARG A 7 13.73 15.96 -5.97
CA ARG A 7 13.90 15.98 -7.43
C ARG A 7 14.09 14.59 -8.01
N ALA A 8 14.87 13.73 -7.34
CA ALA A 8 15.04 12.35 -7.75
C ALA A 8 13.73 11.55 -7.67
N PHE A 9 12.90 11.78 -6.65
CA PHE A 9 11.57 11.17 -6.52
C PHE A 9 10.62 11.61 -7.65
N GLU A 10 10.58 12.90 -7.97
CA GLU A 10 9.79 13.44 -9.08
C GLU A 10 10.23 12.83 -10.42
N HIS A 11 11.52 12.86 -10.72
CA HIS A 11 12.07 12.26 -11.95
C HIS A 11 11.80 10.75 -12.04
N ALA A 12 11.92 10.01 -10.95
CA ALA A 12 11.62 8.58 -10.94
C ALA A 12 10.15 8.30 -11.21
N SER A 13 9.26 9.14 -10.66
CA SER A 13 7.81 9.01 -10.84
C SER A 13 7.40 9.36 -12.28
N GLU A 14 7.98 10.42 -12.84
CA GLU A 14 7.80 10.76 -14.26
C GLU A 14 8.29 9.65 -15.19
N TYR A 15 9.45 9.08 -14.92
CA TYR A 15 10.00 7.98 -15.69
C TYR A 15 9.12 6.73 -15.64
N ALA A 16 8.63 6.36 -14.45
CA ALA A 16 7.70 5.24 -14.27
C ALA A 16 6.40 5.45 -15.06
N ARG A 17 5.82 6.65 -14.98
CA ARG A 17 4.61 7.00 -15.75
C ARG A 17 4.84 6.96 -17.25
N ALA A 18 5.96 7.50 -17.73
CA ALA A 18 6.33 7.44 -19.14
C ALA A 18 6.50 5.99 -19.65
N ALA A 19 6.84 5.06 -18.76
CA ALA A 19 6.88 3.63 -19.03
C ALA A 19 5.53 2.90 -18.85
N GLY A 20 4.44 3.63 -18.57
CA GLY A 20 3.11 3.06 -18.37
C GLY A 20 2.91 2.34 -17.03
N LEU A 21 3.75 2.63 -16.03
CA LEU A 21 3.66 2.05 -14.69
C LEU A 21 2.92 2.99 -13.73
N LEU A 22 2.25 2.40 -12.74
CA LEU A 22 1.66 3.12 -11.61
C LEU A 22 2.70 3.36 -10.52
N VAL A 23 2.58 4.50 -9.84
CA VAL A 23 3.45 4.96 -8.76
C VAL A 23 2.67 5.06 -7.45
N ILE A 24 3.17 4.39 -6.41
CA ILE A 24 2.66 4.53 -5.04
C ILE A 24 3.70 5.26 -4.20
N ALA A 25 3.34 6.44 -3.71
CA ALA A 25 4.15 7.19 -2.76
C ALA A 25 3.92 6.68 -1.33
N ASP A 26 4.88 5.93 -0.78
CA ASP A 26 4.81 5.49 0.62
C ASP A 26 5.19 6.61 1.61
N ALA A 27 4.33 7.63 1.72
CA ALA A 27 4.58 8.87 2.47
C ALA A 27 4.01 8.89 3.91
N LYS A 28 3.06 7.98 4.22
CA LYS A 28 2.41 7.82 5.53
C LYS A 28 1.90 9.14 6.14
N ARG A 29 1.34 10.03 5.31
CA ARG A 29 0.90 11.36 5.75
C ARG A 29 -0.29 11.26 6.70
N GLY A 30 -0.32 12.13 7.71
CA GLY A 30 -1.40 12.21 8.70
C GLY A 30 -1.31 13.55 9.40
N ASP A 31 -2.13 14.50 8.96
CA ASP A 31 -2.23 15.87 9.48
C ASP A 31 -3.68 16.34 9.31
N ILE A 32 -4.05 17.52 9.78
CA ILE A 32 -5.44 18.02 9.74
C ILE A 32 -5.62 19.23 8.82
N GLY A 33 -6.86 19.48 8.43
CA GLY A 33 -7.30 20.72 7.79
C GLY A 33 -6.48 21.11 6.55
N SER A 34 -5.95 22.34 6.56
CA SER A 34 -5.20 22.90 5.42
C SER A 34 -3.90 22.13 5.12
N THR A 35 -3.23 21.59 6.13
CA THR A 35 -2.00 20.81 5.94
C THR A 35 -2.27 19.50 5.23
N ALA A 36 -3.34 18.79 5.63
CA ALA A 36 -3.80 17.60 4.93
C ALA A 36 -4.14 17.89 3.46
N ARG A 37 -4.80 19.04 3.19
CA ARG A 37 -5.09 19.44 1.81
C ARG A 37 -3.83 19.74 1.00
N ALA A 38 -2.83 20.39 1.59
CA ALA A 38 -1.54 20.62 0.92
C ALA A 38 -0.84 19.30 0.57
N TYR A 39 -0.89 18.29 1.45
CA TYR A 39 -0.37 16.96 1.13
C TYR A 39 -1.17 16.27 0.02
N ALA A 40 -2.50 16.27 0.08
CA ALA A 40 -3.32 15.69 -0.98
C ALA A 40 -3.02 16.33 -2.34
N ALA A 41 -2.92 17.66 -2.39
CA ALA A 41 -2.57 18.40 -3.59
C ALA A 41 -1.17 18.05 -4.12
N ALA A 42 -0.18 17.97 -3.24
CA ALA A 42 1.21 17.68 -3.63
C ALA A 42 1.39 16.28 -4.22
N TYR A 43 0.60 15.29 -3.80
CA TYR A 43 0.75 13.90 -4.24
C TYR A 43 -0.19 13.51 -5.38
N LEU A 44 -1.47 13.87 -5.28
CA LEU A 44 -2.57 13.28 -6.06
C LEU A 44 -3.25 14.25 -7.03
N GLU A 45 -2.96 15.55 -6.96
CA GLU A 45 -3.60 16.55 -7.81
C GLU A 45 -2.63 17.10 -8.88
N GLY A 46 -3.21 17.77 -9.88
CA GLY A 46 -2.49 18.31 -11.04
C GLY A 46 -2.71 17.48 -12.30
N GLU A 47 -2.28 18.00 -13.45
CA GLU A 47 -2.39 17.31 -14.74
C GLU A 47 -1.53 16.03 -14.77
N LYS A 48 -0.39 16.07 -14.06
CA LYS A 48 0.54 14.95 -13.92
C LYS A 48 0.91 14.79 -12.44
N PRO A 49 0.01 14.19 -11.62
CA PRO A 49 0.26 13.98 -10.19
C PRO A 49 1.54 13.18 -9.99
N VAL A 50 2.36 13.51 -8.99
CA VAL A 50 3.63 12.80 -8.75
C VAL A 50 3.41 11.33 -8.38
N ALA A 51 2.23 10.94 -7.90
CA ALA A 51 1.88 9.55 -7.63
C ALA A 51 0.42 9.23 -8.00
N ASP A 52 0.15 7.97 -8.32
CA ASP A 52 -1.20 7.45 -8.56
C ASP A 52 -1.87 7.03 -7.24
N ALA A 53 -1.09 6.70 -6.22
CA ALA A 53 -1.60 6.51 -4.88
C ALA A 53 -0.60 6.92 -3.79
N VAL A 54 -1.10 7.17 -2.58
CA VAL A 54 -0.28 7.57 -1.43
C VAL A 54 -0.67 6.81 -0.16
N THR A 55 0.31 6.45 0.68
CA THR A 55 0.01 5.89 2.00
C THR A 55 -0.31 6.99 3.01
N VAL A 56 -1.32 6.76 3.85
CA VAL A 56 -1.81 7.72 4.86
C VAL A 56 -2.02 7.06 6.22
N ASN A 57 -1.87 7.83 7.29
CA ASN A 57 -2.08 7.37 8.66
C ASN A 57 -3.49 7.78 9.15
N PRO A 58 -4.39 6.82 9.45
CA PRO A 58 -5.77 7.11 9.82
C PRO A 58 -5.96 7.54 11.27
N TYR A 59 -4.89 7.65 12.06
CA TYR A 59 -4.96 7.90 13.51
C TYR A 59 -5.78 9.13 13.90
N LEU A 60 -5.77 10.19 13.07
CA LEU A 60 -6.46 11.45 13.35
C LEU A 60 -7.93 11.45 12.94
N GLY A 61 -8.43 10.37 12.34
CA GLY A 61 -9.84 10.23 11.96
C GLY A 61 -10.15 10.60 10.51
N ARG A 62 -11.43 10.53 10.16
CA ARG A 62 -11.93 10.67 8.78
C ARG A 62 -11.65 12.05 8.19
N ASP A 63 -11.85 13.10 8.98
CA ASP A 63 -11.67 14.49 8.58
C ASP A 63 -10.22 14.82 8.15
N SER A 64 -9.23 14.18 8.79
CA SER A 64 -7.82 14.26 8.38
C SER A 64 -7.53 13.65 7.00
N LEU A 65 -8.34 12.67 6.58
CA LEU A 65 -8.15 11.92 5.34
C LEU A 65 -9.05 12.39 4.20
N GLU A 66 -10.15 13.08 4.53
CA GLU A 66 -11.12 13.59 3.56
C GLU A 66 -10.49 14.42 2.43
N PRO A 67 -9.45 15.26 2.65
CA PRO A 67 -8.79 15.93 1.55
C PRO A 67 -8.19 14.98 0.49
N PHE A 68 -7.66 13.84 0.92
CA PHE A 68 -7.12 12.82 0.02
C PHE A 68 -8.24 12.07 -0.71
N PHE A 69 -9.30 11.68 0.01
CA PHE A 69 -10.48 11.06 -0.63
C PHE A 69 -11.11 11.99 -1.67
N GLY A 70 -11.21 13.28 -1.34
CA GLY A 70 -11.67 14.32 -2.26
C GLY A 70 -10.77 14.46 -3.49
N ALA A 71 -9.44 14.37 -3.32
CA ALA A 71 -8.52 14.34 -4.45
C ALA A 71 -8.78 13.11 -5.34
N CYS A 72 -8.96 11.93 -4.74
CA CYS A 72 -9.31 10.71 -5.48
C CYS A 72 -10.62 10.84 -6.28
N ARG A 73 -11.67 11.44 -5.69
CA ARG A 73 -12.94 11.67 -6.40
C ARG A 73 -12.79 12.62 -7.60
N ARG A 74 -11.92 13.62 -7.50
CA ARG A 74 -11.76 14.65 -8.55
C ARG A 74 -10.76 14.25 -9.64
N HIS A 75 -9.68 13.57 -9.26
CA HIS A 75 -8.52 13.33 -10.13
C HIS A 75 -8.24 11.85 -10.36
N GLY A 76 -8.98 10.94 -9.72
CA GLY A 76 -8.67 9.52 -9.72
C GLY A 76 -7.52 9.17 -8.77
N GLY A 77 -6.95 7.98 -8.94
CA GLY A 77 -5.91 7.47 -8.05
C GLY A 77 -6.45 6.83 -6.78
N GLY A 78 -5.60 6.69 -5.76
CA GLY A 78 -5.96 6.00 -4.52
C GLY A 78 -5.15 6.37 -3.29
N VAL A 79 -5.57 5.80 -2.17
CA VAL A 79 -4.92 5.96 -0.86
C VAL A 79 -4.81 4.62 -0.17
N PHE A 80 -3.72 4.40 0.55
CA PHE A 80 -3.53 3.20 1.36
C PHE A 80 -3.40 3.57 2.84
N CYS A 81 -4.45 3.31 3.61
CA CYS A 81 -4.47 3.60 5.03
C CYS A 81 -3.64 2.59 5.82
N LEU A 82 -2.81 3.03 6.76
CA LEU A 82 -2.09 2.14 7.66
C LEU A 82 -3.08 1.41 8.58
N VAL A 83 -3.17 0.07 8.45
CA VAL A 83 -4.10 -0.76 9.24
C VAL A 83 -3.32 -1.65 10.22
N LYS A 84 -2.50 -2.57 9.72
CA LYS A 84 -1.69 -3.48 10.54
C LYS A 84 -0.28 -3.58 9.97
N THR A 85 0.71 -2.97 10.60
CA THR A 85 2.10 -2.94 10.10
C THR A 85 2.94 -4.09 10.67
N SER A 86 4.10 -4.36 10.04
CA SER A 86 4.99 -5.47 10.39
C SER A 86 6.13 -5.12 11.36
N ASN A 87 6.28 -3.86 11.75
CA ASN A 87 7.32 -3.43 12.69
C ASN A 87 7.04 -3.92 14.12
N GLU A 88 8.09 -4.12 14.91
CA GLU A 88 8.03 -4.66 16.28
C GLU A 88 7.05 -3.88 17.18
N GLY A 89 7.14 -2.55 17.18
CA GLY A 89 6.23 -1.68 17.96
C GLY A 89 4.80 -1.56 17.42
N GLY A 90 4.43 -2.30 16.36
CA GLY A 90 3.05 -2.28 15.84
C GLY A 90 2.05 -2.73 16.90
N GLY A 91 2.41 -3.72 17.72
CA GLY A 91 1.56 -4.29 18.76
C GLY A 91 1.20 -3.32 19.89
N ASP A 92 2.02 -2.29 20.15
CA ASP A 92 1.81 -1.32 21.22
C ASP A 92 0.48 -0.58 21.10
N VAL A 93 0.03 -0.37 19.85
CA VAL A 93 -1.21 0.36 19.54
C VAL A 93 -2.17 -0.52 18.76
N GLN A 94 -1.71 -1.20 17.71
CA GLN A 94 -2.60 -1.85 16.73
C GLN A 94 -3.29 -3.08 17.32
N ASP A 95 -2.66 -3.76 18.27
CA ASP A 95 -3.17 -4.97 18.92
C ASP A 95 -3.83 -4.68 20.29
N VAL A 96 -4.08 -3.41 20.60
CA VAL A 96 -4.89 -3.02 21.77
C VAL A 96 -6.30 -3.60 21.63
N ARG A 97 -6.77 -4.27 22.68
CA ARG A 97 -8.11 -4.84 22.74
C ARG A 97 -9.12 -3.77 23.10
N LEU A 98 -10.17 -3.64 22.28
CA LEU A 98 -11.29 -2.74 22.50
C LEU A 98 -12.34 -3.39 23.41
N SER A 99 -13.28 -2.59 23.90
CA SER A 99 -14.37 -3.05 24.77
C SER A 99 -15.31 -4.06 24.10
N ASP A 100 -15.42 -4.04 22.77
CA ASP A 100 -16.17 -5.02 21.97
C ASP A 100 -15.42 -6.36 21.80
N GLY A 101 -14.21 -6.48 22.37
CA GLY A 101 -13.35 -7.66 22.28
C GLY A 101 -12.50 -7.74 21.02
N GLY A 102 -12.72 -6.87 20.03
CA GLY A 102 -11.89 -6.73 18.83
C GLY A 102 -10.56 -6.04 19.09
N LEU A 103 -9.69 -6.06 18.08
CA LEU A 103 -8.41 -5.34 18.11
C LEU A 103 -8.54 -3.98 17.43
N LEU A 104 -7.76 -2.98 17.85
CA LEU A 104 -7.81 -1.64 17.28
C LEU A 104 -7.60 -1.64 15.76
N TRP A 105 -6.65 -2.42 15.24
CA TRP A 105 -6.43 -2.51 13.79
C TRP A 105 -7.65 -3.04 13.03
N GLN A 106 -8.45 -3.93 13.64
CA GLN A 106 -9.68 -4.45 13.03
C GLN A 106 -10.76 -3.37 12.98
N HIS A 107 -10.82 -2.51 14.00
CA HIS A 107 -11.69 -1.33 13.98
C HIS A 107 -11.27 -0.36 12.87
N VAL A 108 -9.98 -0.06 12.76
CA VAL A 108 -9.44 0.78 11.67
C VAL A 108 -9.74 0.17 10.30
N ALA A 109 -9.62 -1.16 10.13
CA ALA A 109 -10.00 -1.84 8.88
C ALA A 109 -11.48 -1.64 8.53
N ARG A 110 -12.39 -1.69 9.51
CA ARG A 110 -13.82 -1.41 9.27
C ARG A 110 -14.05 0.05 8.85
N LEU A 111 -13.37 1.00 9.48
CA LEU A 111 -13.43 2.41 9.08
C LEU A 111 -12.93 2.61 7.64
N VAL A 112 -11.83 1.96 7.27
CA VAL A 112 -11.29 2.01 5.90
C VAL A 112 -12.31 1.44 4.89
N ALA A 113 -12.99 0.34 5.23
CA ALA A 113 -14.05 -0.21 4.39
C ALA A 113 -15.19 0.80 4.20
N GLU A 114 -15.67 1.40 5.29
CA GLU A 114 -16.74 2.41 5.29
C GLU A 114 -16.35 3.64 4.46
N TRP A 115 -15.17 4.21 4.69
CA TRP A 115 -14.71 5.40 3.97
C TRP A 115 -14.50 5.14 2.47
N GLY A 116 -14.24 3.90 2.10
CA GLY A 116 -14.04 3.47 0.73
C GLY A 116 -15.31 3.23 -0.08
N GLU A 117 -16.50 3.22 0.54
CA GLU A 117 -17.77 2.85 -0.12
C GLU A 117 -18.10 3.77 -1.31
N ASP A 118 -17.93 5.09 -1.12
CA ASP A 118 -18.20 6.10 -2.15
C ASP A 118 -17.10 6.19 -3.23
N LEU A 119 -16.06 5.37 -3.13
CA LEU A 119 -14.88 5.36 -3.98
C LEU A 119 -14.66 4.01 -4.67
N ILE A 120 -15.71 3.18 -4.74
CA ILE A 120 -15.70 1.92 -5.48
C ILE A 120 -15.78 2.23 -6.98
N GLY A 121 -14.73 1.85 -7.70
CA GLY A 121 -14.68 2.00 -9.16
C GLY A 121 -15.49 0.93 -9.89
N GLU A 122 -15.54 1.04 -11.21
CA GLU A 122 -16.31 0.16 -12.11
C GLU A 122 -15.92 -1.32 -12.01
N HIS A 123 -14.69 -1.61 -11.58
CA HIS A 123 -14.18 -2.97 -11.36
C HIS A 123 -14.47 -3.52 -9.96
N GLY A 124 -15.28 -2.83 -9.14
CA GLY A 124 -15.71 -3.30 -7.82
C GLY A 124 -14.68 -3.17 -6.70
N LEU A 125 -13.51 -2.58 -6.99
CA LEU A 125 -12.48 -2.25 -6.01
C LEU A 125 -12.52 -0.76 -5.65
N SER A 126 -12.24 -0.46 -4.39
CA SER A 126 -12.19 0.91 -3.87
C SER A 126 -10.82 1.55 -4.08
N SER A 127 -10.80 2.84 -4.39
CA SER A 127 -9.60 3.69 -4.32
C SER A 127 -9.05 3.84 -2.89
N VAL A 128 -9.81 3.43 -1.86
CA VAL A 128 -9.34 3.38 -0.47
C VAL A 128 -8.88 1.96 -0.13
N GLY A 129 -7.57 1.78 -0.17
CA GLY A 129 -6.84 0.57 0.18
C GLY A 129 -6.34 0.56 1.62
N ALA A 130 -5.71 -0.55 2.00
CA ALA A 130 -5.12 -0.73 3.32
C ALA A 130 -3.68 -1.25 3.24
N VAL A 131 -2.81 -0.77 4.12
CA VAL A 131 -1.48 -1.35 4.34
C VAL A 131 -1.57 -2.42 5.43
N VAL A 132 -1.22 -3.65 5.07
CA VAL A 132 -1.24 -4.82 5.95
C VAL A 132 0.08 -5.58 5.81
N GLY A 133 0.86 -5.68 6.88
CA GLY A 133 2.17 -6.31 6.89
C GLY A 133 2.09 -7.81 6.57
N ALA A 134 2.85 -8.24 5.56
CA ALA A 134 2.83 -9.60 5.05
C ALA A 134 3.30 -10.65 6.06
N THR A 135 4.06 -10.26 7.09
CA THR A 135 4.60 -11.15 8.12
C THR A 135 3.54 -11.71 9.09
N HIS A 136 2.32 -11.15 9.08
CA HIS A 136 1.21 -11.59 9.93
C HIS A 136 0.14 -12.31 9.09
N SER A 137 0.41 -13.54 8.62
CA SER A 137 -0.47 -14.28 7.70
C SER A 137 -1.92 -14.43 8.20
N ARG A 138 -2.12 -14.57 9.52
CA ARG A 138 -3.46 -14.54 10.13
C ARG A 138 -4.15 -13.19 9.94
N ALA A 139 -3.45 -12.09 10.20
CA ALA A 139 -3.99 -10.75 10.04
C ALA A 139 -4.28 -10.43 8.56
N VAL A 140 -3.47 -10.92 7.62
CA VAL A 140 -3.74 -10.79 6.17
C VAL A 140 -5.09 -11.42 5.81
N GLY A 141 -5.34 -12.66 6.26
CA GLY A 141 -6.61 -13.33 6.00
C GLY A 141 -7.81 -12.67 6.67
N GLU A 142 -7.65 -12.18 7.90
CA GLU A 142 -8.69 -11.42 8.61
C GLU A 142 -8.97 -10.06 7.93
N ALA A 143 -7.92 -9.32 7.56
CA ALA A 143 -8.03 -8.06 6.85
C ALA A 143 -8.77 -8.22 5.53
N ARG A 144 -8.49 -9.27 4.75
CA ARG A 144 -9.21 -9.54 3.50
C ARG A 144 -10.71 -9.72 3.72
N LYS A 145 -11.11 -10.42 4.78
CA LYS A 145 -12.54 -10.58 5.13
C LYS A 145 -13.20 -9.26 5.52
N LEU A 146 -12.47 -8.40 6.26
CA LEU A 146 -12.97 -7.09 6.69
C LEU A 146 -13.02 -6.06 5.56
N LEU A 147 -12.17 -6.21 4.54
CA LEU A 147 -11.93 -5.23 3.49
C LEU A 147 -12.20 -5.78 2.09
N PRO A 148 -13.32 -6.47 1.80
CA PRO A 148 -13.49 -7.29 0.59
C PRO A 148 -13.31 -6.53 -0.72
N ARG A 149 -13.53 -5.20 -0.72
CA ARG A 149 -13.40 -4.32 -1.89
C ARG A 149 -12.16 -3.44 -1.87
N SER A 150 -11.39 -3.40 -0.79
CA SER A 150 -10.15 -2.60 -0.74
C SER A 150 -8.97 -3.39 -1.27
N ILE A 151 -8.06 -2.69 -1.96
CA ILE A 151 -6.77 -3.24 -2.36
C ILE A 151 -5.85 -3.30 -1.13
N LEU A 152 -5.24 -4.46 -0.87
CA LEU A 152 -4.27 -4.61 0.22
C LEU A 152 -2.84 -4.39 -0.27
N LEU A 153 -2.15 -3.37 0.24
CA LEU A 153 -0.72 -3.18 0.06
C LEU A 153 0.02 -3.98 1.14
N LEU A 154 0.81 -4.96 0.70
CA LEU A 154 1.46 -5.96 1.55
C LEU A 154 2.99 -5.78 1.56
N PRO A 155 3.53 -4.89 2.40
CA PRO A 155 4.97 -4.80 2.61
C PRO A 155 5.49 -5.98 3.44
N GLY A 156 6.72 -6.41 3.16
CA GLY A 156 7.48 -7.33 4.02
C GLY A 156 7.81 -8.70 3.40
N VAL A 157 7.41 -8.96 2.16
CA VAL A 157 7.84 -10.18 1.46
C VAL A 157 9.33 -10.13 1.12
N GLY A 158 10.02 -11.25 1.30
CA GLY A 158 11.47 -11.36 1.12
C GLY A 158 12.23 -10.94 2.38
N ALA A 159 12.71 -9.69 2.42
CA ALA A 159 13.68 -9.25 3.45
C ALA A 159 13.17 -9.26 4.90
N GLN A 160 11.84 -9.28 5.12
CA GLN A 160 11.24 -9.40 6.46
C GLN A 160 10.71 -10.81 6.76
N GLY A 161 10.98 -11.79 5.88
CA GLY A 161 10.70 -13.20 6.11
C GLY A 161 9.30 -13.70 5.75
N ALA A 162 8.41 -12.84 5.23
CA ALA A 162 7.11 -13.32 4.75
C ALA A 162 7.28 -14.13 3.44
N SER A 163 6.57 -15.26 3.37
CA SER A 163 6.57 -16.16 2.23
C SER A 163 5.44 -15.83 1.23
N PRO A 164 5.53 -16.29 -0.03
CA PRO A 164 4.43 -16.20 -0.99
C PRO A 164 3.10 -16.78 -0.47
N GLY A 165 3.15 -17.85 0.32
CA GLY A 165 1.96 -18.46 0.92
C GLY A 165 1.27 -17.58 1.97
N ASP A 166 2.03 -16.71 2.66
CA ASP A 166 1.49 -15.81 3.68
C ASP A 166 0.61 -14.71 3.07
N VAL A 167 0.93 -14.29 1.85
CA VAL A 167 0.20 -13.23 1.13
C VAL A 167 -0.91 -13.78 0.23
N ALA A 168 -0.90 -15.07 -0.11
CA ALA A 168 -1.88 -15.68 -1.01
C ALA A 168 -3.34 -15.43 -0.61
N ARG A 169 -3.62 -15.41 0.70
CA ARG A 169 -4.96 -15.17 1.26
C ARG A 169 -5.53 -13.79 0.91
N ALA A 170 -4.69 -12.83 0.54
CA ALA A 170 -5.10 -11.48 0.16
C ALA A 170 -5.70 -11.40 -1.25
N PHE A 171 -5.44 -12.38 -2.12
CA PHE A 171 -5.84 -12.38 -3.53
C PHE A 171 -7.21 -13.04 -3.78
N THR A 172 -7.97 -13.34 -2.72
CA THR A 172 -9.27 -14.03 -2.82
C THR A 172 -10.38 -13.16 -3.45
N SER A 173 -10.17 -11.85 -3.59
CA SER A 173 -11.08 -10.94 -4.29
C SER A 173 -10.64 -10.65 -5.73
N GLY A 174 -9.67 -11.38 -6.26
CA GLY A 174 -9.14 -11.23 -7.62
C GLY A 174 -7.64 -10.90 -7.65
N PRO A 175 -7.00 -10.94 -8.84
CA PRO A 175 -5.56 -10.72 -8.97
C PRO A 175 -5.16 -9.27 -8.65
N ALA A 176 -6.09 -8.33 -8.75
CA ALA A 176 -5.90 -6.91 -8.43
C ALA A 176 -6.22 -6.55 -6.96
N SER A 177 -6.69 -7.49 -6.14
CA SER A 177 -7.12 -7.18 -4.76
C SER A 177 -5.97 -6.97 -3.78
N ALA A 178 -4.73 -7.25 -4.20
CA ALA A 178 -3.55 -7.03 -3.38
C ALA A 178 -2.32 -6.66 -4.23
N LEU A 179 -1.41 -5.91 -3.61
CA LEU A 179 -0.13 -5.52 -4.15
C LEU A 179 0.95 -5.93 -3.15
N VAL A 180 1.93 -6.72 -3.60
CA VAL A 180 3.04 -7.16 -2.74
C VAL A 180 4.24 -6.27 -2.97
N ALA A 181 4.66 -5.55 -1.92
CA ALA A 181 5.80 -4.64 -2.00
C ALA A 181 7.10 -5.36 -1.60
N ALA A 182 8.05 -5.40 -2.54
CA ALA A 182 9.40 -5.93 -2.33
C ALA A 182 10.44 -4.93 -2.84
N SER A 183 11.31 -4.45 -1.94
CA SER A 183 12.35 -3.47 -2.28
C SER A 183 13.74 -4.12 -2.26
N ARG A 184 14.33 -4.31 -1.08
CA ARG A 184 15.73 -4.74 -0.92
C ARG A 184 16.08 -6.05 -1.62
N SER A 185 15.16 -7.03 -1.60
CA SER A 185 15.34 -8.32 -2.27
C SER A 185 15.38 -8.23 -3.79
N VAL A 186 14.88 -7.13 -4.37
CA VAL A 186 14.89 -6.87 -5.81
C VAL A 186 16.02 -5.91 -6.17
N ILE A 187 16.03 -4.71 -5.59
CA ILE A 187 16.96 -3.63 -5.98
C ILE A 187 18.42 -3.94 -5.61
N TYR A 188 18.66 -4.86 -4.66
CA TYR A 188 20.00 -5.30 -4.28
C TYR A 188 20.26 -6.79 -4.53
N GLY A 189 19.32 -7.52 -5.14
CA GLY A 189 19.47 -8.96 -5.37
C GLY A 189 20.68 -9.31 -6.24
N PHE A 190 21.04 -8.42 -7.16
CA PHE A 190 22.25 -8.52 -8.00
C PHE A 190 23.56 -8.69 -7.21
N ARG A 191 23.62 -8.18 -5.97
CA ARG A 191 24.82 -8.29 -5.12
C ARG A 191 25.14 -9.74 -4.74
N SER A 192 24.13 -10.60 -4.74
CA SER A 192 24.29 -12.03 -4.43
C SER A 192 24.62 -12.88 -5.66
N SER A 193 24.22 -12.44 -6.86
CA SER A 193 24.42 -13.21 -8.10
C SER A 193 25.63 -12.77 -8.92
N GLY A 194 26.19 -11.59 -8.67
CA GLY A 194 27.29 -11.04 -9.48
C GLY A 194 26.87 -10.56 -10.88
N GLU A 195 25.56 -10.46 -11.13
CA GLU A 195 24.99 -9.96 -12.39
C GLU A 195 24.94 -8.43 -12.42
N ASP A 196 24.72 -7.85 -13.61
CA ASP A 196 24.31 -6.44 -13.73
C ASP A 196 23.03 -6.18 -12.93
N TRP A 197 22.96 -5.00 -12.31
CA TRP A 197 21.87 -4.66 -11.41
C TRP A 197 20.49 -4.67 -12.09
N ARG A 198 20.41 -4.35 -13.39
CA ARG A 198 19.13 -4.40 -14.13
C ARG A 198 18.67 -5.82 -14.32
N THR A 199 19.58 -6.71 -14.75
CA THR A 199 19.30 -8.13 -14.97
C THR A 199 18.92 -8.80 -13.65
N GLY A 200 19.67 -8.57 -12.58
CA GLY A 200 19.38 -9.13 -11.27
C GLY A 200 18.03 -8.67 -10.73
N ALA A 201 17.73 -7.37 -10.80
CA ALA A 201 16.44 -6.84 -10.36
C ALA A 201 15.27 -7.40 -11.20
N ALA A 202 15.41 -7.49 -12.52
CA ALA A 202 14.39 -8.07 -13.39
C ALA A 202 14.13 -9.54 -13.08
N ARG A 203 15.18 -10.35 -12.91
CA ARG A 203 15.09 -11.76 -12.51
C ARG A 203 14.37 -11.91 -11.18
N ASP A 204 14.75 -11.14 -10.17
CA ASP A 204 14.21 -11.29 -8.82
C ASP A 204 12.76 -10.81 -8.72
N ALA A 205 12.39 -9.76 -9.47
CA ALA A 205 11.00 -9.33 -9.62
C ALA A 205 10.15 -10.41 -10.33
N ALA A 206 10.65 -10.98 -11.43
CA ALA A 206 9.94 -12.02 -12.18
C ALA A 206 9.75 -13.30 -11.36
N ARG A 207 10.81 -13.75 -10.65
CA ARG A 207 10.75 -14.89 -9.75
C ARG A 207 9.70 -14.68 -8.66
N LEU A 208 9.74 -13.54 -7.99
CA LEU A 208 8.80 -13.23 -6.91
C LEU A 208 7.35 -13.19 -7.40
N LYS A 209 7.11 -12.57 -8.56
CA LYS A 209 5.79 -12.57 -9.21
C LYS A 209 5.29 -14.00 -9.41
N SER A 210 6.09 -14.86 -10.04
CA SER A 210 5.72 -16.24 -10.33
C SER A 210 5.43 -17.05 -9.07
N GLU A 211 6.24 -16.90 -8.03
CA GLU A 211 6.02 -17.58 -6.74
C GLU A 211 4.73 -17.15 -6.04
N ILE A 212 4.43 -15.83 -6.05
CA ILE A 212 3.19 -15.30 -5.46
C ILE A 212 1.97 -15.76 -6.25
N TRP A 213 2.03 -15.70 -7.58
CA TRP A 213 0.94 -16.12 -8.45
C TRP A 213 0.63 -17.61 -8.29
N ALA A 214 1.67 -18.46 -8.32
CA ALA A 214 1.53 -19.88 -8.06
C ALA A 214 0.92 -20.17 -6.67
N ALA A 215 1.34 -19.46 -5.62
CA ALA A 215 0.79 -19.62 -4.28
C ALA A 215 -0.65 -19.10 -4.14
N SER A 216 -1.04 -18.13 -4.97
CA SER A 216 -2.34 -17.45 -4.93
C SER A 216 -3.37 -18.03 -5.90
N GLY A 217 -2.96 -18.93 -6.80
CA GLY A 217 -3.83 -19.54 -7.81
C GLY A 217 -4.09 -18.66 -9.03
N TRP A 218 -3.12 -17.83 -9.44
CA TRP A 218 -3.17 -16.97 -10.63
C TRP A 218 -2.06 -17.31 -11.62
#